data_AF-A0A1M3QD04-F1
#
_entry.id   AF-A0A1M3QD04-F1
#
_cell.length_a   1.000
_cell.length_b   1.000
_cell.length_c   1.000
_cell.angle_alpha   90.00
_cell.angle_beta   90.00
_cell.angle_gamma   90.00
#
_symmetry.space_group_name_H-M   'P 1'
#
loop_
_entity.id
_entity.type
_entity.pdbx_description
1 polymer ?
#
loop_
_entity_poly.entity_id
_entity_poly.type
_entity_poly.pdbx_seq_one_letter_code
_entity_poly.pdbx_strand_id
1 'polypeptide(L)'
;MTIFGKLAAVVLTVSAMTTPVMAGPAKTIASLDLSKPFATPSPWRFVATQEPPVNDTPSGDMEDGLITLCLSKDDGRTCLPQLDMLLLPPGGDAKSDFVQPHYIGTPTLVHPADGVVLLRLDVSSLYAANGDQLRAMALFGYDRTRDVFVPAYRSVVGHNNNQEIRYVDTGPLRGYVISVEPTQNAPFGYWVTVSQLTGATYRDVLHFRSATRYGDNNQLAVIDAEMPNIQQRLGLWHPGQPLPLPAKGCARPHMAKGALWCS
;
A
#
# COMPACT_ATOMS: atom_id res chain seq x y z
N MET A 1 -1.09 75.40 23.97
CA MET A 1 0.22 75.20 23.30
C MET A 1 0.54 73.72 23.52
N THR A 2 0.23 72.80 22.61
CA THR A 2 0.74 72.63 21.24
C THR A 2 -0.31 71.90 20.38
N ILE A 3 -0.29 72.18 19.07
CA ILE A 3 -1.31 71.89 18.06
C ILE A 3 -0.75 70.89 17.02
N PHE A 4 -1.60 69.91 16.65
CA PHE A 4 -1.76 69.18 15.38
C PHE A 4 -0.72 68.19 14.81
N GLY A 5 -1.29 67.13 14.21
CA GLY A 5 -0.71 66.43 13.05
C GLY A 5 -1.14 64.97 12.91
N LYS A 6 -2.37 64.67 12.46
CA LYS A 6 -2.75 63.30 12.02
C LYS A 6 -2.74 63.24 10.49
N LEU A 7 -1.81 62.46 9.92
CA LEU A 7 -1.81 62.03 8.52
C LEU A 7 -2.74 60.81 8.38
N ALA A 8 -3.69 60.88 7.46
CA ALA A 8 -4.52 59.74 7.05
C ALA A 8 -3.86 59.07 5.84
N ALA A 9 -3.45 57.81 6.00
CA ALA A 9 -2.98 56.97 4.89
C ALA A 9 -4.18 56.21 4.29
N VAL A 10 -4.43 56.40 3.00
CA VAL A 10 -5.43 55.65 2.23
C VAL A 10 -4.79 54.33 1.79
N VAL A 11 -5.32 53.21 2.27
CA VAL A 11 -4.91 51.86 1.86
C VAL A 11 -5.83 51.41 0.72
N LEU A 12 -5.30 51.35 -0.51
CA LEU A 12 -5.96 50.65 -1.61
C LEU A 12 -5.77 49.14 -1.42
N THR A 13 -6.85 48.43 -1.15
CA THR A 13 -6.89 46.96 -1.17
C THR A 13 -7.25 46.50 -2.59
N VAL A 14 -6.27 45.94 -3.29
CA VAL A 14 -6.49 45.22 -4.55
C VAL A 14 -6.90 43.80 -4.19
N SER A 15 -8.20 43.51 -4.25
CA SER A 15 -8.71 42.15 -4.11
C SER A 15 -8.51 41.41 -5.43
N ALA A 16 -7.51 40.53 -5.49
CA ALA A 16 -7.39 39.55 -6.56
C ALA A 16 -8.57 38.56 -6.46
N MET A 17 -9.44 38.54 -7.46
CA MET A 17 -10.49 37.54 -7.59
C MET A 17 -9.86 36.21 -8.01
N THR A 18 -9.67 35.30 -7.06
CA THR A 18 -9.46 33.88 -7.37
C THR A 18 -10.79 33.30 -7.85
N THR A 19 -10.88 32.96 -9.12
CA THR A 19 -12.02 32.23 -9.66
C THR A 19 -12.01 30.82 -9.09
N PRO A 20 -13.09 30.35 -8.43
CA PRO A 20 -13.18 28.98 -7.97
C PRO A 20 -13.21 28.05 -9.19
N VAL A 21 -12.21 27.18 -9.31
CA VAL A 21 -12.27 26.04 -10.22
C VAL A 21 -13.39 25.15 -9.72
N MET A 22 -14.50 25.06 -10.46
CA MET A 22 -15.57 24.11 -10.11
C MET A 22 -15.01 22.70 -10.29
N ALA A 23 -14.78 22.01 -9.17
CA ALA A 23 -14.49 20.59 -9.15
C ALA A 23 -15.67 19.82 -9.77
N GLY A 24 -15.39 19.03 -10.81
CA GLY A 24 -16.35 18.09 -11.37
C GLY A 24 -16.77 16.99 -10.37
N PRO A 25 -17.82 16.21 -10.67
CA PRO A 25 -18.25 15.13 -9.79
C PRO A 25 -17.19 14.01 -9.74
N ALA A 26 -17.07 13.37 -8.58
CA ALA A 26 -16.21 12.18 -8.43
C ALA A 26 -16.68 11.04 -9.35
N LYS A 27 -15.72 10.31 -9.94
CA LYS A 27 -15.96 9.21 -10.87
C LYS A 27 -15.72 7.87 -10.19
N THR A 28 -16.57 6.87 -10.41
CA THR A 28 -16.27 5.49 -10.03
C THR A 28 -15.13 4.93 -10.89
N ILE A 29 -14.03 4.53 -10.24
CA ILE A 29 -12.83 3.98 -10.89
C ILE A 29 -12.66 2.48 -10.66
N ALA A 30 -13.25 1.94 -9.60
CA ALA A 30 -13.34 0.51 -9.37
C ALA A 30 -14.64 0.15 -8.65
N SER A 31 -15.18 -1.03 -8.95
CA SER A 31 -16.37 -1.58 -8.31
C SER A 31 -16.31 -3.09 -8.34
N LEU A 32 -16.62 -3.74 -7.22
CA LEU A 32 -16.60 -5.20 -7.10
C LEU A 32 -17.75 -5.67 -6.23
N ASP A 33 -18.62 -6.52 -6.78
CA ASP A 33 -19.63 -7.25 -6.00
C ASP A 33 -18.94 -8.31 -5.15
N LEU A 34 -19.11 -8.20 -3.83
CA LEU A 34 -18.53 -9.12 -2.85
C LEU A 34 -19.55 -10.15 -2.38
N SER A 35 -20.82 -10.02 -2.79
CA SER A 35 -21.88 -10.84 -2.25
C SER A 35 -21.73 -12.30 -2.64
N LYS A 36 -21.51 -12.56 -3.92
CA LYS A 36 -21.32 -13.93 -4.43
C LYS A 36 -20.00 -14.56 -3.99
N PRO A 37 -18.84 -13.89 -4.13
CA PRO A 37 -17.56 -14.53 -3.82
C PRO A 37 -17.39 -14.88 -2.33
N PHE A 38 -17.99 -14.11 -1.43
CA PHE A 38 -17.94 -14.38 0.02
C PHE A 38 -19.19 -15.13 0.53
N ALA A 39 -20.18 -15.33 -0.33
CA ALA A 39 -21.52 -15.84 0.01
C ALA A 39 -22.14 -15.06 1.18
N THR A 40 -22.17 -13.74 1.06
CA THR A 40 -22.75 -12.86 2.09
C THR A 40 -24.29 -12.86 1.98
N PRO A 41 -25.02 -12.69 3.09
CA PRO A 41 -26.47 -12.53 3.09
C PRO A 41 -26.89 -11.11 2.66
N SER A 42 -26.07 -10.10 2.96
CA SER A 42 -26.27 -8.71 2.56
C SER A 42 -25.55 -8.39 1.25
N PRO A 43 -26.00 -7.39 0.46
CA PRO A 43 -25.45 -7.09 -0.86
C PRO A 43 -24.14 -6.29 -0.78
N TRP A 44 -23.11 -6.87 -0.18
CA TRP A 44 -21.82 -6.20 0.01
C TRP A 44 -21.13 -5.87 -1.31
N ARG A 45 -20.63 -4.64 -1.40
CA ARG A 45 -19.88 -4.13 -2.55
C ARG A 45 -18.68 -3.31 -2.08
N PHE A 46 -17.59 -3.43 -2.83
CA PHE A 46 -16.50 -2.48 -2.82
C PHE A 46 -16.70 -1.46 -3.95
N VAL A 47 -16.53 -0.17 -3.65
CA VAL A 47 -16.50 0.91 -4.63
C VAL A 47 -15.32 1.82 -4.32
N ALA A 48 -14.58 2.22 -5.35
CA ALA A 48 -13.62 3.32 -5.28
C ALA A 48 -14.07 4.45 -6.22
N THR A 49 -14.13 5.66 -5.70
CA THR A 49 -14.42 6.88 -6.46
C THR A 49 -13.24 7.83 -6.41
N GLN A 50 -12.93 8.47 -7.52
CA GLN A 50 -11.84 9.43 -7.63
C GLN A 50 -12.39 10.83 -7.91
N GLU A 51 -11.94 11.80 -7.14
CA GLU A 51 -12.21 13.21 -7.38
C GLU A 51 -11.51 13.69 -8.66
N PRO A 52 -11.89 14.85 -9.21
CA PRO A 52 -11.16 15.46 -10.31
C PRO A 52 -9.67 15.65 -9.99
N PRO A 53 -8.80 15.63 -11.00
CA PRO A 53 -7.38 15.93 -10.80
C PRO A 53 -7.15 17.28 -10.11
N VAL A 54 -6.13 17.33 -9.26
CA VAL A 54 -5.75 18.51 -8.47
C VAL A 54 -4.43 19.09 -8.97
N ASN A 55 -4.27 20.41 -8.85
CA ASN A 55 -3.00 21.07 -9.14
C ASN A 55 -2.27 21.29 -7.82
N ASP A 56 -1.46 20.30 -7.41
CA ASP A 56 -0.79 20.28 -6.10
C ASP A 56 0.74 20.28 -6.21
N THR A 57 1.28 20.39 -7.44
CA THR A 57 2.73 20.41 -7.66
C THR A 57 3.22 21.84 -7.95
N PRO A 58 4.40 22.24 -7.41
CA PRO A 58 5.04 23.50 -7.82
C PRO A 58 5.38 23.56 -9.32
N SER A 59 5.41 22.42 -10.01
CA SER A 59 5.61 22.33 -11.47
C SER A 59 4.36 22.68 -12.27
N GLY A 60 3.18 22.73 -11.65
CA GLY A 60 1.91 22.97 -12.32
C GLY A 60 1.34 21.75 -13.04
N ASP A 61 1.91 20.57 -12.79
CA ASP A 61 1.41 19.31 -13.32
C ASP A 61 0.17 18.86 -12.55
N MET A 62 -0.82 18.33 -13.28
CA MET A 62 -2.06 17.82 -12.71
C MET A 62 -1.81 16.44 -12.11
N GLU A 63 -2.11 16.29 -10.83
CA GLU A 63 -2.08 15.02 -10.11
C GLU A 63 -3.48 14.41 -10.05
N ASP A 64 -3.53 13.09 -9.98
CA ASP A 64 -4.77 12.35 -9.80
C ASP A 64 -5.50 12.80 -8.53
N GLY A 65 -6.84 12.92 -8.60
CA GLY A 65 -7.63 13.37 -7.46
C GLY A 65 -7.70 12.33 -6.33
N LEU A 66 -8.17 12.77 -5.16
CA LEU A 66 -8.37 11.93 -3.98
C LEU A 66 -9.28 10.73 -4.31
N ILE A 67 -8.90 9.55 -3.85
CA ILE A 67 -9.69 8.33 -3.94
C ILE A 67 -10.46 8.10 -2.63
N THR A 68 -11.77 8.04 -2.71
CA THR A 68 -12.61 7.55 -1.61
C THR A 68 -12.89 6.06 -1.80
N LEU A 69 -12.55 5.26 -0.80
CA LEU A 69 -12.75 3.82 -0.77
C LEU A 69 -13.96 3.48 0.10
N CYS A 70 -14.85 2.65 -0.40
CA CYS A 70 -16.05 2.27 0.34
C CYS A 70 -16.31 0.76 0.25
N LEU A 71 -16.36 0.11 1.41
CA LEU A 71 -16.98 -1.19 1.58
C LEU A 71 -18.33 -0.97 2.27
N SER A 72 -19.40 -1.34 1.59
CA SER A 72 -20.77 -1.05 2.04
C SER A 72 -21.73 -2.17 1.64
N LYS A 73 -22.79 -2.33 2.42
CA LYS A 73 -23.95 -3.18 2.11
C LYS A 73 -25.24 -2.39 1.86
N ASP A 74 -25.14 -1.07 1.78
CA ASP A 74 -26.25 -0.11 1.65
C ASP A 74 -25.99 0.92 0.54
N ASP A 75 -25.36 0.46 -0.54
CA ASP A 75 -25.01 1.24 -1.74
C ASP A 75 -24.21 2.52 -1.43
N GLY A 76 -23.27 2.42 -0.49
CA GLY A 76 -22.33 3.48 -0.13
C GLY A 76 -22.86 4.51 0.86
N ARG A 77 -24.07 4.34 1.41
CA ARG A 77 -24.58 5.23 2.47
C ARG A 77 -23.74 5.13 3.74
N THR A 78 -23.26 3.93 4.05
CA THR A 78 -22.35 3.67 5.17
C THR A 78 -21.12 2.92 4.67
N CYS A 79 -19.96 3.56 4.74
CA CYS A 79 -18.67 2.96 4.39
C CYS A 79 -17.93 2.48 5.64
N LEU A 80 -17.18 1.38 5.53
CA LEU A 80 -16.31 0.91 6.60
C LEU A 80 -15.16 1.90 6.86
N PRO A 81 -15.05 2.46 8.08
CA PRO A 81 -14.09 3.53 8.39
C PRO A 81 -12.62 3.07 8.38
N GLN A 82 -12.36 1.76 8.42
CA GLN A 82 -10.99 1.23 8.37
C GLN A 82 -10.29 1.54 7.04
N LEU A 83 -11.04 1.90 6.00
CA LEU A 83 -10.51 2.22 4.68
C LEU A 83 -9.84 3.61 4.64
N ASP A 84 -10.36 4.57 5.41
CA ASP A 84 -9.80 5.93 5.49
C ASP A 84 -8.39 5.92 6.10
N MET A 85 -8.11 4.89 6.89
CA MET A 85 -6.86 4.77 7.61
C MET A 85 -5.80 4.01 6.83
N LEU A 86 -6.05 3.49 5.62
CA LEU A 86 -5.16 2.51 4.97
C LEU A 86 -3.71 2.96 4.84
N LEU A 87 -3.48 4.22 4.50
CA LEU A 87 -2.14 4.80 4.31
C LEU A 87 -1.54 5.42 5.57
N LEU A 88 -2.26 5.49 6.69
CA LEU A 88 -1.76 6.09 7.93
C LEU A 88 -0.87 5.11 8.70
N PRO A 89 0.45 5.34 8.83
CA PRO A 89 1.31 4.44 9.58
C PRO A 89 0.78 4.23 11.01
N PRO A 90 1.02 3.06 11.64
CA PRO A 90 0.65 2.87 13.04
C PRO A 90 1.21 3.99 13.93
N GLY A 91 0.33 4.74 14.59
CA GLY A 91 0.71 5.87 15.46
C GLY A 91 0.98 7.21 14.74
N GLY A 92 0.73 7.29 13.42
CA GLY A 92 0.83 8.54 12.66
C GLY A 92 -0.42 9.41 12.79
N ASP A 93 -0.24 10.73 12.76
CA ASP A 93 -1.33 11.70 12.74
C ASP A 93 -1.86 11.90 11.32
N ALA A 94 -3.19 11.95 11.21
CA ALA A 94 -3.89 12.16 9.96
C ALA A 94 -3.97 13.66 9.64
N LYS A 95 -3.34 14.10 8.53
CA LYS A 95 -3.75 15.23 7.66
C LYS A 95 -2.56 15.75 6.83
N SER A 96 -2.18 14.98 5.82
CA SER A 96 -1.35 15.48 4.72
C SER A 96 -1.79 14.77 3.45
N ASP A 97 -1.72 15.44 2.31
CA ASP A 97 -2.04 14.83 1.01
C ASP A 97 -1.11 13.63 0.72
N PHE A 98 0.07 13.59 1.35
CA PHE A 98 0.99 12.45 1.31
C PHE A 98 0.54 11.21 2.11
N VAL A 99 -0.56 11.29 2.88
CA VAL A 99 -1.16 10.13 3.57
C VAL A 99 -2.57 9.80 3.06
N GLN A 100 -3.01 10.48 2.00
CA GLN A 100 -4.27 10.21 1.33
C GLN A 100 -4.07 9.28 0.12
N PRO A 101 -5.06 8.45 -0.24
CA PRO A 101 -4.95 7.59 -1.41
C PRO A 101 -5.27 8.35 -2.70
N HIS A 102 -4.36 8.32 -3.66
CA HIS A 102 -4.54 8.92 -5.00
C HIS A 102 -4.43 7.89 -6.11
N TYR A 103 -3.87 6.72 -5.81
CA TYR A 103 -3.77 5.61 -6.72
C TYR A 103 -4.28 4.33 -6.06
N ILE A 104 -4.90 3.46 -6.87
CA ILE A 104 -5.39 2.15 -6.43
C ILE A 104 -4.98 1.09 -7.46
N GLY A 105 -4.47 -0.04 -6.98
CA GLY A 105 -4.32 -1.25 -7.78
C GLY A 105 -5.68 -1.84 -8.15
N THR A 106 -5.71 -2.86 -9.00
CA THR A 106 -6.96 -3.57 -9.25
C THR A 106 -7.38 -4.32 -7.97
N PRO A 107 -8.55 -4.06 -7.38
CA PRO A 107 -9.06 -4.85 -6.26
C PRO A 107 -9.18 -6.31 -6.68
N THR A 108 -8.61 -7.22 -5.91
CA THR A 108 -8.55 -8.64 -6.28
C THR A 108 -9.03 -9.52 -5.14
N LEU A 109 -9.57 -10.68 -5.51
CA LEU A 109 -9.94 -11.73 -4.56
C LEU A 109 -8.79 -12.74 -4.49
N VAL A 110 -8.27 -12.95 -3.29
CA VAL A 110 -7.15 -13.85 -3.05
C VAL A 110 -7.54 -15.01 -2.15
N HIS A 111 -6.85 -16.13 -2.31
CA HIS A 111 -7.19 -17.40 -1.65
C HIS A 111 -5.97 -17.93 -0.88
N PRO A 112 -5.75 -17.46 0.36
CA PRO A 112 -4.57 -17.83 1.12
C PRO A 112 -4.57 -19.29 1.58
N ALA A 113 -5.75 -19.89 1.69
CA ALA A 113 -5.96 -21.29 2.00
C ALA A 113 -7.26 -21.77 1.33
N ASP A 114 -7.44 -23.08 1.25
CA ASP A 114 -8.63 -23.66 0.63
C ASP A 114 -9.89 -23.23 1.40
N GLY A 115 -10.89 -22.74 0.67
CA GLY A 115 -12.14 -22.24 1.25
C GLY A 115 -12.05 -20.87 1.93
N VAL A 116 -10.88 -20.24 1.95
CA VAL A 116 -10.71 -18.87 2.46
C VAL A 116 -10.63 -17.90 1.29
N VAL A 117 -11.48 -16.88 1.30
CA VAL A 117 -11.46 -15.76 0.35
C VAL A 117 -11.15 -14.50 1.13
N LEU A 118 -10.23 -13.68 0.62
CA LEU A 118 -9.95 -12.33 1.12
C LEU A 118 -10.03 -11.33 -0.02
N LEU A 119 -10.47 -10.11 0.29
CA LEU A 119 -10.38 -8.97 -0.62
C LEU A 119 -9.04 -8.28 -0.40
N ARG A 120 -8.21 -8.22 -1.44
CA ARG A 120 -6.96 -7.47 -1.46
C ARG A 120 -7.19 -6.08 -2.05
N LEU A 121 -6.75 -5.07 -1.31
CA LEU A 121 -6.68 -3.68 -1.75
C LEU A 121 -5.22 -3.21 -1.67
N ASP A 122 -4.72 -2.67 -2.78
CA ASP A 122 -3.44 -1.99 -2.86
C ASP A 122 -3.72 -0.52 -3.18
N VAL A 123 -3.23 0.40 -2.34
CA VAL A 123 -3.43 1.84 -2.51
C VAL A 123 -2.12 2.58 -2.31
N SER A 124 -1.97 3.74 -2.93
CA SER A 124 -0.80 4.58 -2.71
C SER A 124 -1.12 6.07 -2.76
N SER A 125 -0.27 6.84 -2.07
CA SER A 125 -0.36 8.29 -2.01
C SER A 125 0.17 8.96 -3.28
N LEU A 126 0.05 10.29 -3.34
CA LEU A 126 0.88 11.09 -4.24
C LEU A 126 2.36 10.86 -3.97
N TYR A 127 3.17 11.15 -4.99
CA TYR A 127 4.62 11.20 -4.83
C TYR A 127 5.00 12.46 -4.07
N ALA A 128 5.84 12.31 -3.05
CA ALA A 128 6.49 13.41 -2.38
C ALA A 128 7.61 13.99 -3.26
N ALA A 129 8.06 15.21 -2.97
CA ALA A 129 9.09 15.90 -3.74
C ALA A 129 10.44 15.16 -3.83
N ASN A 130 10.71 14.25 -2.90
CA ASN A 130 11.90 13.37 -2.90
C ASN A 130 11.68 12.06 -3.68
N GLY A 131 10.57 11.92 -4.39
CA GLY A 131 10.16 10.71 -5.11
C GLY A 131 9.60 9.60 -4.22
N ASP A 132 9.42 9.83 -2.92
CA ASP A 132 8.81 8.85 -2.03
C ASP A 132 7.31 8.74 -2.25
N GLN A 133 6.74 7.59 -1.92
CA GLN A 133 5.31 7.32 -2.03
C GLN A 133 4.93 6.32 -0.95
N LEU A 134 3.88 6.63 -0.19
CA LEU A 134 3.31 5.62 0.71
C LEU A 134 2.53 4.60 -0.11
N ARG A 135 2.78 3.33 0.15
CA ARG A 135 2.08 2.20 -0.44
C ARG A 135 1.52 1.34 0.67
N ALA A 136 0.22 1.08 0.62
CA ALA A 136 -0.45 0.21 1.56
C ALA A 136 -1.02 -1.02 0.84
N MET A 137 -0.92 -2.16 1.51
CA MET A 137 -1.65 -3.37 1.17
C MET A 137 -2.55 -3.73 2.35
N ALA A 138 -3.82 -4.01 2.07
CA ALA A 138 -4.76 -4.52 3.04
C ALA A 138 -5.47 -5.77 2.51
N LEU A 139 -5.72 -6.71 3.41
CA LEU A 139 -6.51 -7.91 3.15
C LEU A 139 -7.72 -7.90 4.07
N PHE A 140 -8.92 -8.03 3.52
CA PHE A 140 -10.17 -8.05 4.27
C PHE A 140 -10.82 -9.43 4.17
N GLY A 141 -11.12 -10.01 5.33
CA GLY A 141 -11.96 -11.19 5.45
C GLY A 141 -13.42 -10.82 5.71
N TYR A 142 -14.32 -11.77 5.54
CA TYR A 142 -15.74 -11.59 5.83
C TYR A 142 -16.14 -12.36 7.10
N ASP A 143 -16.63 -11.65 8.11
CA ASP A 143 -17.20 -12.24 9.31
C ASP A 143 -18.69 -12.49 9.10
N ARG A 144 -19.02 -13.76 8.84
CA ARG A 144 -20.40 -14.21 8.62
C ARG A 144 -21.32 -14.00 9.81
N THR A 145 -20.79 -14.04 11.03
CA THR A 145 -21.59 -13.95 12.26
C THR A 145 -22.11 -12.53 12.49
N ARG A 146 -21.30 -11.54 12.10
CA ARG A 146 -21.61 -10.11 12.24
C ARG A 146 -22.07 -9.45 10.94
N ASP A 147 -22.04 -10.18 9.83
CA ASP A 147 -22.31 -9.68 8.48
C ASP A 147 -21.53 -8.38 8.21
N VAL A 148 -20.20 -8.49 8.33
CA VAL A 148 -19.25 -7.37 8.20
C VAL A 148 -17.90 -7.82 7.65
N PHE A 149 -17.26 -6.98 6.84
CA PHE A 149 -15.86 -7.16 6.48
C PHE A 149 -14.93 -6.68 7.59
N VAL A 150 -13.87 -7.43 7.83
CA VAL A 150 -12.87 -7.14 8.87
C VAL A 150 -11.45 -7.20 8.29
N PRO A 151 -10.55 -6.31 8.73
CA PRO A 151 -9.16 -6.37 8.30
C PRO A 151 -8.50 -7.65 8.84
N ALA A 152 -7.98 -8.48 7.94
CA ALA A 152 -7.15 -9.64 8.24
C ALA A 152 -5.66 -9.28 8.24
N TYR A 153 -5.26 -8.33 7.40
CA TYR A 153 -3.90 -7.80 7.32
C TYR A 153 -3.92 -6.34 6.85
N ARG A 154 -2.94 -5.57 7.29
CA ARG A 154 -2.66 -4.23 6.78
C ARG A 154 -1.18 -3.91 6.99
N SER A 155 -0.54 -3.40 5.96
CA SER A 155 0.82 -2.86 6.05
C SER A 155 0.96 -1.63 5.17
N VAL A 156 1.86 -0.72 5.56
CA VAL A 156 2.21 0.50 4.84
C VAL A 156 3.73 0.60 4.79
N VAL A 157 4.27 0.82 3.60
CA VAL A 157 5.70 1.08 3.37
C VAL A 157 5.88 2.34 2.54
N GLY A 158 7.07 2.95 2.60
CA GLY A 158 7.48 3.95 1.61
C GLY A 158 7.79 3.30 0.24
N HIS A 159 8.32 4.07 -0.70
CA HIS A 159 8.73 3.53 -2.01
C HIS A 159 10.10 4.02 -2.49
N ASN A 160 10.64 5.11 -1.92
CA ASN A 160 11.90 5.71 -2.38
C ASN A 160 13.16 4.84 -2.24
N ASN A 161 13.13 3.77 -1.45
CA ASN A 161 14.29 2.97 -1.08
C ASN A 161 14.04 1.47 -1.28
N ASN A 162 13.41 1.05 -2.38
CA ASN A 162 13.13 -0.35 -2.71
C ASN A 162 12.28 -1.12 -1.67
N GLN A 163 11.54 -0.42 -0.82
CA GLN A 163 10.57 -1.07 0.05
C GLN A 163 9.44 -1.69 -0.79
N GLU A 164 8.95 -2.84 -0.35
CA GLU A 164 7.94 -3.59 -1.08
C GLU A 164 7.07 -4.39 -0.12
N ILE A 165 5.76 -4.44 -0.38
CA ILE A 165 4.85 -5.42 0.22
C ILE A 165 4.32 -6.30 -0.91
N ARG A 166 4.41 -7.61 -0.74
CA ARG A 166 3.97 -8.58 -1.75
C ARG A 166 3.13 -9.69 -1.12
N TYR A 167 1.91 -9.86 -1.61
CA TYR A 167 1.14 -11.08 -1.40
C TYR A 167 1.64 -12.14 -2.38
N VAL A 168 1.89 -13.34 -1.90
CA VAL A 168 2.40 -14.44 -2.71
C VAL A 168 1.24 -15.27 -3.24
N ASP A 169 0.98 -15.17 -4.55
CA ASP A 169 -0.16 -15.84 -5.19
C ASP A 169 0.07 -17.32 -5.51
N THR A 170 1.33 -17.78 -5.57
CA THR A 170 1.67 -19.12 -6.06
C THR A 170 2.85 -19.74 -5.31
N GLY A 171 3.01 -21.06 -5.47
CA GLY A 171 4.12 -21.81 -4.89
C GLY A 171 3.94 -22.17 -3.40
N PRO A 172 5.00 -22.64 -2.74
CA PRO A 172 4.95 -23.11 -1.35
C PRO A 172 4.54 -22.05 -0.33
N LEU A 173 4.71 -20.77 -0.68
CA LEU A 173 4.34 -19.62 0.13
C LEU A 173 3.02 -18.98 -0.31
N ARG A 174 2.20 -19.67 -1.12
CA ARG A 174 0.87 -19.16 -1.52
C ARG A 174 0.10 -18.70 -0.28
N GLY A 175 -0.41 -17.47 -0.30
CA GLY A 175 -1.17 -16.90 0.80
C GLY A 175 -0.36 -16.11 1.82
N TYR A 176 0.98 -16.15 1.76
CA TYR A 176 1.83 -15.37 2.64
C TYR A 176 1.93 -13.92 2.15
N VAL A 177 2.21 -13.00 3.06
CA VAL A 177 2.60 -11.63 2.73
C VAL A 177 4.05 -11.42 3.15
N ILE A 178 4.85 -10.83 2.27
CA ILE A 178 6.25 -10.49 2.53
C ILE A 178 6.36 -8.97 2.48
N SER A 179 6.88 -8.36 3.54
CA SER A 179 7.20 -6.94 3.63
C SER A 179 8.72 -6.77 3.70
N VAL A 180 9.24 -5.80 2.95
CA VAL A 180 10.63 -5.39 2.96
C VAL A 180 10.71 -3.91 3.28
N GLU A 181 11.45 -3.60 4.35
CA GLU A 181 11.62 -2.25 4.87
C GLU A 181 13.10 -1.93 5.07
N PRO A 182 13.53 -0.66 4.94
CA PRO A 182 14.92 -0.30 5.02
C PRO A 182 15.38 -0.31 6.48
N THR A 183 16.59 -0.78 6.74
CA THR A 183 17.19 -0.66 8.08
C THR A 183 17.58 0.79 8.36
N GLN A 184 17.35 1.28 9.58
CA GLN A 184 17.71 2.65 9.98
C GLN A 184 19.21 2.85 10.30
N ASN A 185 19.96 1.75 10.45
CA ASN A 185 21.35 1.78 10.92
C ASN A 185 22.28 0.93 10.04
N ALA A 186 23.55 1.34 10.00
CA ALA A 186 24.58 0.62 9.28
C ALA A 186 24.78 -0.83 9.80
N PRO A 187 25.20 -1.78 8.94
CA PRO A 187 25.26 -1.66 7.48
C PRO A 187 23.86 -1.55 6.85
N PHE A 188 23.63 -0.53 6.02
CA PHE A 188 22.31 -0.32 5.43
C PHE A 188 21.90 -1.51 4.55
N GLY A 189 20.68 -1.97 4.72
CA GLY A 189 20.04 -3.03 3.95
C GLY A 189 18.56 -3.04 4.28
N TYR A 190 17.99 -4.23 4.44
CA TYR A 190 16.55 -4.37 4.66
C TYR A 190 16.21 -5.29 5.82
N TRP A 191 15.08 -5.01 6.47
CA TRP A 191 14.32 -5.98 7.25
C TRP A 191 13.35 -6.69 6.31
N VAL A 192 13.29 -8.01 6.41
CA VAL A 192 12.28 -8.83 5.76
C VAL A 192 11.36 -9.40 6.83
N THR A 193 10.07 -9.12 6.69
CA THR A 193 9.01 -9.69 7.52
C THR A 193 8.13 -10.57 6.65
N VAL A 194 7.82 -11.77 7.14
CA VAL A 194 6.92 -12.71 6.47
C VAL A 194 5.75 -12.98 7.39
N SER A 195 4.54 -12.72 6.89
CA SER A 195 3.30 -12.88 7.62
C SER A 195 2.46 -13.99 6.99
N GLN A 196 1.86 -14.83 7.83
CA GLN A 196 0.99 -15.93 7.44
C GLN A 196 -0.39 -15.77 8.08
N LEU A 197 -1.46 -16.10 7.33
CA LEU A 197 -2.80 -16.16 7.88
C LEU A 197 -2.89 -17.24 8.98
N THR A 198 -3.25 -16.84 10.19
CA THR A 198 -3.49 -17.72 11.35
C THR A 198 -4.88 -17.44 11.91
N GLY A 199 -5.83 -18.33 11.62
CA GLY A 199 -7.23 -18.07 11.90
C GLY A 199 -7.78 -16.99 10.98
N ALA A 200 -8.25 -15.86 11.54
CA ALA A 200 -8.84 -14.76 10.78
C ALA A 200 -7.86 -13.60 10.51
N THR A 201 -6.66 -13.62 11.08
CA THR A 201 -5.68 -12.53 10.95
C THR A 201 -4.30 -13.06 10.56
N TYR A 202 -3.53 -12.21 9.91
CA TYR A 202 -2.13 -12.50 9.61
C TYR A 202 -1.27 -12.30 10.85
N ARG A 203 -0.24 -13.14 10.99
CA ARG A 203 0.79 -13.05 12.04
C ARG A 203 2.16 -13.19 11.42
N ASP A 204 3.11 -12.46 11.99
CA ASP A 204 4.51 -12.57 11.57
C ASP A 204 5.07 -13.92 12.02
N VAL A 205 5.59 -14.67 11.06
CA VAL A 205 6.20 -15.99 11.27
C VAL A 205 7.71 -15.97 11.04
N LEU A 206 8.22 -14.92 10.41
CA LEU A 206 9.64 -14.69 10.23
C LEU A 206 9.91 -13.19 10.18
N HIS A 207 10.96 -12.76 10.89
CA HIS A 207 11.50 -11.41 10.80
C HIS A 207 13.02 -11.48 10.88
N PHE A 208 13.73 -10.99 9.86
CA PHE A 208 15.19 -11.08 9.82
C PHE A 208 15.80 -9.98 8.96
N ARG A 209 17.09 -9.72 9.19
CA ARG A 209 17.86 -8.79 8.37
C ARG A 209 18.26 -9.46 7.06
N SER A 210 17.87 -8.85 5.95
CA SER A 210 18.16 -9.26 4.57
C SER A 210 19.67 -9.45 4.34
N ALA A 211 20.01 -10.42 3.50
CA ALA A 211 21.35 -10.59 2.96
C ALA A 211 21.65 -9.55 1.85
N THR A 212 20.62 -9.12 1.14
CA THR A 212 20.61 -8.05 0.12
C THR A 212 20.87 -6.69 0.77
N ARG A 213 21.69 -5.87 0.12
CA ARG A 213 22.12 -4.55 0.62
C ARG A 213 21.99 -3.47 -0.44
N TYR A 214 21.99 -2.21 -0.01
CA TYR A 214 22.07 -1.10 -0.95
C TYR A 214 23.34 -1.17 -1.79
N GLY A 215 23.19 -1.00 -3.10
CA GLY A 215 24.30 -0.95 -4.04
C GLY A 215 25.09 -2.26 -4.15
N ASP A 216 24.49 -3.41 -3.82
CA ASP A 216 25.15 -4.70 -3.98
C ASP A 216 25.23 -5.19 -5.43
N ASN A 217 24.61 -4.48 -6.38
CA ASN A 217 24.49 -4.81 -7.81
C ASN A 217 23.61 -6.03 -8.12
N ASN A 218 22.89 -6.58 -7.15
CA ASN A 218 21.87 -7.58 -7.43
C ASN A 218 20.71 -6.91 -8.19
N GLN A 219 20.39 -7.44 -9.36
CA GLN A 219 19.34 -6.88 -10.24
C GLN A 219 17.93 -7.34 -9.84
N LEU A 220 17.83 -8.31 -8.92
CA LEU A 220 16.56 -8.77 -8.42
C LEU A 220 15.97 -7.76 -7.41
N ALA A 221 14.64 -7.66 -7.41
CA ALA A 221 13.95 -7.04 -6.28
C ALA A 221 14.30 -7.80 -4.99
N VAL A 222 14.32 -7.09 -3.85
CA VAL A 222 14.79 -7.65 -2.56
C VAL A 222 14.00 -8.90 -2.19
N ILE A 223 12.68 -8.91 -2.39
CA ILE A 223 11.83 -10.09 -2.10
C ILE A 223 12.25 -11.30 -2.95
N ASP A 224 12.55 -11.10 -4.23
CA ASP A 224 12.97 -12.17 -5.14
C ASP A 224 14.38 -12.67 -4.80
N ALA A 225 15.29 -11.76 -4.46
CA ALA A 225 16.63 -12.08 -3.99
C ALA A 225 16.60 -12.89 -2.69
N GLU A 226 15.71 -12.55 -1.76
CA GLU A 226 15.60 -13.23 -0.45
C GLU A 226 14.75 -14.50 -0.49
N MET A 227 14.07 -14.82 -1.60
CA MET A 227 13.12 -15.93 -1.67
C MET A 227 13.73 -17.28 -1.23
N PRO A 228 14.95 -17.67 -1.65
CA PRO A 228 15.56 -18.90 -1.15
C PRO A 228 15.86 -18.86 0.36
N ASN A 229 16.31 -17.71 0.88
CA ASN A 229 16.61 -17.53 2.31
C ASN A 229 15.33 -17.59 3.16
N ILE A 230 14.24 -16.99 2.68
CA ILE A 230 12.91 -17.08 3.28
C ILE A 230 12.45 -18.53 3.32
N GLN A 231 12.46 -19.23 2.18
CA GLN A 231 12.02 -20.62 2.10
C GLN A 231 12.93 -21.55 2.93
N GLN A 232 14.23 -21.28 3.01
CA GLN A 232 15.14 -22.02 3.87
C GLN A 232 14.78 -21.90 5.35
N ARG A 233 14.56 -20.66 5.81
CA ARG A 233 14.22 -20.38 7.22
C ARG A 233 12.87 -20.95 7.63
N LEU A 234 11.96 -21.08 6.67
CA LEU A 234 10.65 -21.72 6.85
C LEU A 234 10.68 -23.25 6.64
N GLY A 235 11.85 -23.84 6.34
CA GLY A 235 12.00 -25.28 6.11
C GLY A 235 11.38 -25.79 4.80
N LEU A 236 11.05 -24.89 3.88
CA LEU A 236 10.43 -25.20 2.57
C LEU A 236 11.46 -25.51 1.48
N TRP A 237 12.71 -25.08 1.67
CA TRP A 237 13.81 -25.32 0.74
C TRP A 237 15.10 -25.65 1.49
N HIS A 238 15.95 -26.51 0.90
CA HIS A 238 17.24 -26.90 1.46
C HIS A 238 18.35 -26.89 0.40
N PRO A 239 19.62 -26.64 0.80
CA PRO A 239 20.76 -26.78 -0.09
C PRO A 239 20.78 -28.14 -0.80
N GLY A 240 20.96 -28.12 -2.12
CA GLY A 240 20.90 -29.30 -2.98
C GLY A 240 19.56 -29.49 -3.71
N GLN A 241 18.49 -28.81 -3.27
CA GLN A 241 17.24 -28.73 -4.02
C GLN A 241 17.31 -27.62 -5.10
N PRO A 242 16.49 -27.71 -6.17
CA PRO A 242 16.37 -26.63 -7.14
C PRO A 242 16.08 -25.29 -6.46
N LEU A 243 16.75 -24.22 -6.89
CA LEU A 243 16.57 -22.90 -6.29
C LEU A 243 15.14 -22.39 -6.52
N PRO A 244 14.50 -21.76 -5.52
CA PRO A 244 13.28 -21.00 -5.73
C PRO A 244 13.58 -19.82 -6.65
N LEU A 245 12.96 -19.79 -7.83
CA LEU A 245 13.17 -18.76 -8.83
C LEU A 245 11.96 -17.82 -8.91
N PRO A 246 12.18 -16.53 -9.22
CA PRO A 246 11.07 -15.65 -9.60
C PRO A 246 10.40 -16.17 -10.88
N ALA A 247 9.15 -15.74 -11.11
CA ALA A 247 8.35 -16.21 -12.25
C ALA A 247 9.02 -15.97 -13.61
N LYS A 248 9.84 -14.92 -13.75
CA LYS A 248 10.57 -14.57 -14.97
C LYS A 248 11.90 -13.90 -14.61
N GLY A 249 12.82 -13.86 -15.57
CA GLY A 249 13.96 -12.93 -15.55
C GLY A 249 15.20 -13.38 -14.78
N CYS A 250 15.36 -14.68 -14.47
CA CYS A 250 16.55 -15.16 -13.78
C CYS A 250 17.41 -16.09 -14.65
N ALA A 251 18.35 -15.51 -15.41
CA ALA A 251 19.36 -16.28 -16.12
C ALA A 251 20.44 -16.76 -15.14
N ARG A 252 20.89 -18.03 -15.28
CA ARG A 252 21.98 -18.65 -14.48
C ARG A 252 21.84 -18.39 -12.96
N PRO A 253 20.75 -18.89 -12.36
CA PRO A 253 20.49 -18.69 -10.94
C PRO A 253 21.57 -19.32 -10.07
N HIS A 254 22.05 -18.57 -9.08
CA HIS A 254 22.97 -19.08 -8.06
C HIS A 254 22.78 -18.33 -6.74
N MET A 255 23.25 -18.94 -5.65
CA MET A 255 23.28 -18.29 -4.35
C MET A 255 24.60 -17.52 -4.18
N ALA A 256 24.54 -16.25 -3.78
CA ALA A 256 25.70 -15.51 -3.33
C ALA A 256 25.38 -14.74 -2.05
N LYS A 257 26.22 -14.91 -1.03
CA LYS A 257 26.07 -14.29 0.31
C LYS A 257 24.71 -14.54 0.99
N GLY A 258 24.03 -15.63 0.64
CA GLY A 258 22.73 -15.99 1.21
C GLY A 258 21.50 -15.43 0.49
N ALA A 259 21.68 -14.76 -0.66
CA ALA A 259 20.59 -14.32 -1.53
C ALA A 259 20.69 -14.97 -2.92
N LEU A 260 19.60 -14.98 -3.67
CA LEU A 260 19.52 -15.36 -5.07
C LEU A 260 20.13 -14.27 -5.96
N TRP A 261 20.89 -14.71 -6.96
CA TRP A 261 21.47 -13.87 -8.00
C TRP A 261 21.21 -14.48 -9.37
N CYS A 262 21.08 -13.62 -10.37
CA CYS A 262 20.86 -14.00 -11.76
C CYS A 262 21.88 -13.26 -12.64
N SER A 263 22.96 -13.93 -13.06
CA SER A 263 24.05 -13.29 -13.81
C SER A 263 24.76 -14.17 -14.81
#